data_AF-F5Z5H1-F1
#
_entry.id   AF-F5Z5H1-F1
#
_cell.length_a   1.000
_cell.length_b   1.000
_cell.length_c   1.000
_cell.angle_alpha   90.00
_cell.angle_beta   90.00
_cell.angle_gamma   90.00
#
_symmetry.space_group_name_H-M   'P 1'
#
loop_
_entity.id
_entity.type
_entity.pdbx_description
1 polymer ?
#
loop_
_entity_poly.entity_id
_entity_poly.type
_entity_poly.pdbx_seq_one_letter_code
_entity_poly.pdbx_strand_id
1 'polypeptide(L)'
;MQDTTQSIIRKYQRQSRSPFEGDDSTILLLANATVKANEVELDYQRYIYLHRDEVGRWLGISISKSIEDSLDDGGGKYRQGAEALLLLLSYNQEISNFLRLFSDEVESIFGIDAETWMIACKARWRKILK
;
A
#
# COMPACT_ATOMS: atom_id res chain seq x y z
N MET A 1 26.93 -5.94 0.65
CA MET A 1 26.31 -4.77 1.31
C MET A 1 24.94 -5.22 1.76
N GLN A 2 24.60 -5.10 3.04
CA GLN A 2 23.21 -5.30 3.48
C GLN A 2 22.48 -4.01 3.12
N ASP A 3 21.55 -4.06 2.16
CA ASP A 3 20.58 -2.98 1.97
C ASP A 3 19.75 -2.89 3.25
N THR A 4 19.86 -1.75 3.94
CA THR A 4 19.18 -1.43 5.20
C THR A 4 17.78 -0.87 4.99
N THR A 5 17.29 -0.88 3.75
CA THR A 5 15.94 -0.39 3.41
C THR A 5 14.88 -1.28 4.05
N GLN A 6 13.99 -0.67 4.84
CA GLN A 6 12.86 -1.38 5.44
C GLN A 6 11.93 -1.92 4.34
N SER A 7 11.71 -3.23 4.30
CA SER A 7 10.85 -3.85 3.27
C SER A 7 9.40 -3.33 3.34
N ILE A 8 8.82 -3.10 2.17
CA ILE A 8 7.39 -2.74 2.04
C ILE A 8 6.47 -3.97 2.18
N ILE A 9 7.01 -5.19 2.13
CA ILE A 9 6.25 -6.42 2.31
C ILE A 9 6.40 -6.91 3.74
N ARG A 10 5.26 -7.27 4.36
CA ARG A 10 5.26 -7.87 5.68
C ARG A 10 4.36 -9.09 5.73
N LYS A 11 4.94 -10.26 6.03
CA LYS A 11 4.20 -11.46 6.46
C LYS A 11 3.88 -11.36 7.94
N TYR A 12 2.64 -11.63 8.33
CA TYR A 12 2.30 -11.69 9.75
C TYR A 12 2.82 -12.98 10.39
N GLN A 13 3.41 -12.86 11.58
CA GLN A 13 3.84 -14.00 12.39
C GLN A 13 2.70 -14.60 13.24
N ARG A 14 1.61 -13.84 13.39
CA ARG A 14 0.42 -14.19 14.15
C ARG A 14 -0.80 -13.72 13.37
N GLN A 15 -1.97 -14.26 13.68
CA GLN A 15 -3.22 -13.87 13.06
C GLN A 15 -3.40 -12.33 13.08
N SER A 16 -3.76 -11.77 11.92
CA SER A 16 -4.03 -10.33 11.79
C SER A 16 -5.19 -9.90 12.69
N ARG A 17 -5.16 -8.64 13.10
CA ARG A 17 -6.29 -7.98 13.79
C ARG A 17 -7.14 -7.13 12.84
N SER A 18 -6.86 -7.18 11.55
CA SER A 18 -7.72 -6.55 10.55
C SER A 18 -9.08 -7.28 10.53
N PRO A 19 -10.13 -6.62 10.00
CA PRO A 19 -11.44 -7.25 9.85
C PRO A 19 -11.48 -8.21 8.65
N PHE A 20 -10.39 -8.37 7.91
CA PHE A 20 -10.36 -9.17 6.69
C PHE A 20 -10.08 -10.63 7.02
N GLU A 21 -11.00 -11.51 6.65
CA GLU A 21 -10.83 -12.95 6.81
C GLU A 21 -9.63 -13.45 5.99
N GLY A 22 -8.77 -14.25 6.63
CA GLY A 22 -7.58 -14.81 5.98
C GLY A 22 -6.43 -13.83 5.75
N ASP A 23 -6.46 -12.63 6.35
CA ASP A 23 -5.38 -11.64 6.21
C ASP A 23 -4.05 -12.11 6.79
N ASP A 24 -3.05 -12.16 5.91
CA ASP A 24 -1.83 -12.94 6.11
C ASP A 24 -0.56 -12.13 5.81
N SER A 25 -0.64 -11.20 4.85
CA SER A 25 0.46 -10.29 4.55
C SER A 25 -0.01 -8.92 4.08
N THR A 26 0.87 -7.93 4.21
CA THR A 26 0.63 -6.58 3.69
C THR A 26 1.70 -6.13 2.72
N ILE A 27 1.33 -5.24 1.80
CA ILE A 27 2.26 -4.35 1.09
C ILE A 27 1.99 -2.92 1.57
N LEU A 28 3.02 -2.21 2.01
CA LEU A 28 2.96 -0.79 2.30
C LEU A 28 2.94 0.00 0.98
N LEU A 29 1.81 0.65 0.68
CA LEU A 29 1.62 1.44 -0.55
C LEU A 29 1.96 2.91 -0.37
N LEU A 30 1.89 3.40 0.86
CA LEU A 30 2.21 4.78 1.19
C LEU A 30 2.73 4.82 2.63
N ALA A 31 3.81 5.54 2.85
CA ALA A 31 4.22 6.07 4.15
C ALA A 31 4.91 7.42 3.97
N ASN A 32 5.07 8.19 5.06
CA ASN A 32 6.04 9.27 5.04
C ASN A 32 7.43 8.66 4.92
N ALA A 33 8.24 9.14 3.98
CA ALA A 33 9.58 8.64 3.75
C ALA A 33 10.59 9.80 3.71
N THR A 34 11.70 9.64 4.42
CA THR A 34 12.85 10.54 4.34
C THR A 34 14.04 9.77 3.80
N VAL A 35 14.63 10.25 2.70
CA VAL A 35 15.82 9.64 2.10
C VAL A 35 17.06 10.28 2.73
N LYS A 36 17.88 9.47 3.40
CA LYS A 36 19.14 9.90 4.03
C LYS A 36 20.31 9.09 3.46
N ALA A 37 21.20 9.75 2.72
CA ALA A 37 22.32 9.15 2.02
C ALA A 37 21.89 8.00 1.07
N ASN A 38 21.72 6.79 1.58
CA ASN A 38 21.26 5.59 0.87
C ASN A 38 20.19 4.79 1.65
N GLU A 39 19.62 5.36 2.71
CA GLU A 39 18.61 4.70 3.53
C GLU A 39 17.27 5.43 3.43
N VAL A 40 16.18 4.66 3.41
CA VAL A 40 14.83 5.18 3.48
C VAL A 40 14.31 5.00 4.90
N GLU A 41 14.16 6.12 5.61
CA GLU A 41 13.54 6.13 6.93
C GLU A 41 12.03 6.35 6.78
N LEU A 42 11.24 5.45 7.38
CA LEU A 42 9.79 5.46 7.30
C LEU A 42 9.15 6.01 8.58
N ASP A 43 8.21 6.93 8.40
CA ASP A 43 7.28 7.40 9.42
C ASP A 43 5.84 6.99 9.05
N TYR A 44 5.13 6.46 10.04
CA TYR A 44 3.80 5.87 9.89
C TYR A 44 2.67 6.80 10.37
N GLN A 45 2.90 8.12 10.47
CA GLN A 45 1.82 9.09 10.70
C GLN A 45 0.79 9.08 9.56
N ARG A 46 1.26 8.96 8.32
CA ARG A 46 0.44 8.73 7.12
C ARG A 46 0.83 7.40 6.52
N TYR A 47 -0.14 6.50 6.34
CA TYR A 47 0.12 5.24 5.64
C TYR A 47 -1.11 4.68 4.93
N ILE A 48 -0.84 3.84 3.93
CA ILE A 48 -1.81 2.96 3.30
C ILE A 48 -1.18 1.56 3.21
N TYR A 49 -1.80 0.55 3.80
CA TYR A 49 -1.44 -0.86 3.61
C TYR A 49 -2.44 -1.55 2.69
N LEU A 50 -1.93 -2.32 1.74
CA LEU A 50 -2.68 -3.33 1.00
C LEU A 50 -2.67 -4.64 1.78
N HIS A 51 -3.83 -5.19 2.10
CA HIS A 51 -3.98 -6.46 2.80
C HIS A 51 -4.20 -7.61 1.82
N ARG A 52 -3.55 -8.74 2.09
CA ARG A 52 -3.57 -9.92 1.21
C ARG A 52 -3.73 -11.22 2.00
N ASP A 53 -4.38 -12.18 1.36
CA ASP A 53 -4.43 -13.56 1.86
C ASP A 53 -3.09 -14.30 1.69
N GLU A 54 -3.05 -15.55 2.14
CA GLU A 54 -1.84 -16.39 2.14
C GLU A 54 -1.28 -16.70 0.75
N VAL A 55 -2.09 -16.55 -0.31
CA VAL A 55 -1.65 -16.73 -1.70
C VAL A 55 -1.55 -15.41 -2.47
N GLY A 56 -1.69 -14.27 -1.78
CA GLY A 56 -1.50 -12.94 -2.34
C GLY A 56 -2.74 -12.30 -2.97
N ARG A 57 -3.95 -12.83 -2.78
CA ARG A 57 -5.18 -12.17 -3.24
C ARG A 57 -5.43 -10.91 -2.42
N TRP A 58 -5.93 -9.88 -3.10
CA TRP A 58 -6.30 -8.63 -2.46
C TRP A 58 -7.55 -8.79 -1.59
N LEU A 59 -7.43 -8.44 -0.30
CA LEU A 59 -8.54 -8.41 0.64
C LEU A 59 -9.12 -7.01 0.85
N GLY A 60 -8.26 -6.00 0.98
CA GLY A 60 -8.67 -4.61 1.22
C GLY A 60 -7.48 -3.71 1.47
N ILE A 61 -7.75 -2.50 1.98
CA ILE A 61 -6.71 -1.59 2.45
C ILE A 61 -6.98 -1.15 3.88
N SER A 62 -5.93 -0.75 4.60
CA SER A 62 -6.06 0.05 5.82
C SER A 62 -5.28 1.34 5.71
N ILE A 63 -5.80 2.40 6.32
CA ILE A 63 -5.22 3.74 6.28
C ILE A 63 -4.85 4.23 7.68
N SER A 64 -3.96 5.20 7.77
CA SER A 64 -3.66 5.86 9.05
C SER A 64 -4.83 6.73 9.50
N LYS A 65 -4.88 7.02 10.81
CA LYS A 65 -5.91 7.89 11.38
C LYS A 65 -5.87 9.30 10.78
N SER A 66 -4.67 9.81 10.45
CA SER A 66 -4.52 11.11 9.78
C SER A 66 -5.17 11.13 8.39
N ILE A 67 -5.09 10.04 7.63
CA ILE A 67 -5.75 9.96 6.32
C ILE A 67 -7.26 9.83 6.51
N GLU A 68 -7.70 8.94 7.41
CA GLU A 68 -9.12 8.78 7.75
C GLU A 68 -9.78 10.11 8.16
N ASP A 69 -9.17 10.86 9.08
CA ASP A 69 -9.69 12.14 9.55
C ASP A 69 -9.71 13.21 8.44
N SER A 70 -8.80 13.13 7.47
CA SER A 70 -8.76 14.07 6.34
C SER A 70 -9.86 13.81 5.30
N LEU A 71 -10.36 12.58 5.22
CA LEU A 71 -11.46 12.22 4.32
C LEU A 71 -12.82 12.62 4.90
N ASP A 72 -12.97 12.52 6.23
CA ASP A 72 -14.22 12.81 6.97
C ASP A 72 -15.46 12.13 6.33
N ASP A 73 -15.26 10.91 5.82
CA ASP A 73 -16.26 10.17 5.03
C ASP A 73 -17.05 9.14 5.84
N GLY A 74 -16.71 8.95 7.12
CA GLY A 74 -17.32 7.97 8.02
C GLY A 74 -16.99 6.51 7.70
N GLY A 75 -16.14 6.21 6.70
CA GLY A 75 -15.84 4.83 6.30
C GLY A 75 -14.90 4.09 7.29
N GLY A 76 -14.29 4.79 8.24
CA GLY A 76 -13.40 4.24 9.28
C GLY A 76 -11.94 4.04 8.83
N LYS A 77 -11.27 2.98 9.30
CA LYS A 77 -9.85 2.68 8.95
C LYS A 77 -9.67 1.70 7.78
N TYR A 78 -10.55 0.70 7.69
CA TYR A 78 -10.41 -0.39 6.72
C TYR A 78 -11.37 -0.14 5.56
N ARG A 79 -10.90 -0.30 4.32
CA ARG A 79 -11.71 -0.12 3.11
C ARG A 79 -11.61 -1.34 2.21
N GLN A 80 -12.68 -1.65 1.49
CA GLN A 80 -12.73 -2.71 0.48
C GLN A 80 -13.49 -2.23 -0.76
N GLY A 81 -13.36 -2.97 -1.86
CA GLY A 81 -14.13 -2.71 -3.08
C GLY A 81 -13.99 -1.28 -3.58
N ALA A 82 -15.11 -0.64 -3.91
CA ALA A 82 -15.14 0.69 -4.51
C ALA A 82 -14.48 1.77 -3.64
N GLU A 83 -14.68 1.74 -2.33
CA GLU A 83 -14.11 2.74 -1.43
C GLU A 83 -12.58 2.68 -1.38
N ALA A 84 -12.03 1.46 -1.36
CA ALA A 84 -10.59 1.26 -1.45
C ALA A 84 -10.02 1.78 -2.78
N LEU A 85 -10.70 1.48 -3.90
CA LEU A 85 -10.27 1.94 -5.23
C LEU A 85 -10.32 3.46 -5.37
N LEU A 86 -11.36 4.11 -4.86
CA LEU A 86 -11.48 5.57 -4.87
C LEU A 86 -10.33 6.20 -4.09
N LEU A 87 -10.02 5.69 -2.90
CA LEU A 87 -8.90 6.18 -2.09
C LEU A 87 -7.56 5.99 -2.81
N LEU A 88 -7.29 4.79 -3.35
CA LEU A 88 -6.05 4.51 -4.07
C LEU A 88 -5.89 5.37 -5.33
N LEU A 89 -6.98 5.74 -5.99
CA LEU A 89 -6.97 6.68 -7.12
C LEU A 89 -6.70 8.12 -6.66
N SER A 90 -7.29 8.56 -5.56
CA SER A 90 -7.05 9.89 -4.98
C SER A 90 -5.60 10.07 -4.53
N TYR A 91 -5.00 9.05 -3.91
CA TYR A 91 -3.62 9.06 -3.43
C TYR A 91 -2.61 8.55 -4.46
N ASN A 92 -3.02 8.31 -5.72
CA ASN A 92 -2.21 7.64 -6.73
C ASN A 92 -0.83 8.28 -6.94
N GLN A 93 -0.73 9.61 -6.94
CA GLN A 93 0.55 10.29 -7.12
C GLN A 93 1.49 10.09 -5.92
N GLU A 94 0.97 10.21 -4.70
CA GLU A 94 1.76 9.99 -3.48
C GLU A 94 2.23 8.53 -3.39
N ILE A 95 1.33 7.58 -3.66
CA ILE A 95 1.64 6.15 -3.72
C ILE A 95 2.74 5.88 -4.77
N SER A 96 2.61 6.45 -5.97
CA SER A 96 3.59 6.25 -7.04
C SER A 96 4.96 6.80 -6.66
N ASN A 97 5.01 7.98 -6.04
CA ASN A 97 6.27 8.57 -5.56
C ASN A 97 6.91 7.73 -4.46
N PHE A 98 6.10 7.22 -3.53
CA PHE A 98 6.59 6.35 -2.46
C PHE A 98 7.13 5.02 -3.00
N LEU A 99 6.38 4.32 -3.84
CA LEU A 99 6.76 3.01 -4.35
C LEU A 99 8.00 3.04 -5.27
N ARG A 100 8.29 4.18 -5.92
CA ARG A 100 9.55 4.35 -6.66
C ARG A 100 10.80 4.20 -5.78
N LEU A 101 10.71 4.50 -4.47
CA LEU A 101 11.80 4.26 -3.52
C LEU A 101 12.07 2.77 -3.27
N PHE A 102 11.13 1.91 -3.65
CA PHE A 102 11.13 0.47 -3.44
C PHE A 102 10.92 -0.30 -4.74
N SER A 103 11.34 0.27 -5.89
CA SER A 103 11.01 -0.28 -7.21
C SER A 103 11.50 -1.72 -7.38
N ASP A 104 12.68 -2.05 -6.83
CA ASP A 104 13.23 -3.41 -6.88
C ASP A 104 12.34 -4.43 -6.14
N GLU A 105 11.78 -4.05 -4.98
CA GLU A 105 10.82 -4.90 -4.27
C GLU A 105 9.53 -5.04 -5.06
N VAL A 106 9.00 -3.97 -5.64
CA VAL A 106 7.79 -4.03 -6.48
C VAL A 106 8.02 -4.95 -7.69
N GLU A 107 9.16 -4.84 -8.34
CA GLU A 107 9.55 -5.71 -9.46
C GLU A 107 9.68 -7.17 -9.03
N SER A 108 10.23 -7.45 -7.85
CA SER A 108 10.32 -8.82 -7.32
C SER A 108 8.95 -9.47 -7.07
N ILE A 109 7.90 -8.68 -6.81
CA ILE A 109 6.54 -9.18 -6.54
C ILE A 109 5.74 -9.32 -7.84
N PHE A 110 5.79 -8.29 -8.68
CA PHE A 110 4.87 -8.14 -9.82
C PHE A 110 5.53 -8.37 -11.18
N GLY A 111 6.86 -8.53 -11.22
CA GLY A 111 7.64 -8.72 -12.45
C GLY A 111 7.77 -7.46 -13.31
N ILE A 112 7.41 -6.28 -12.77
CA ILE A 112 7.51 -4.97 -13.42
C ILE A 112 7.84 -3.89 -12.38
N ASP A 113 8.53 -2.83 -12.81
CA ASP A 113 8.91 -1.71 -11.97
C ASP A 113 7.69 -0.94 -11.39
N ALA A 114 7.95 -0.15 -10.35
CA ALA A 114 6.90 0.57 -9.64
C ALA A 114 6.11 1.56 -10.50
N GLU A 115 6.76 2.22 -11.46
CA GLU A 115 6.08 3.19 -12.33
C GLU A 115 5.15 2.47 -13.30
N THR A 116 5.63 1.44 -13.98
CA THR A 116 4.82 0.61 -14.89
C THR A 116 3.66 -0.04 -14.16
N TRP A 117 3.89 -0.57 -12.96
CA TRP A 117 2.85 -1.17 -12.12
C TRP A 117 1.75 -0.16 -11.76
N MET A 118 2.11 1.05 -11.33
CA MET A 118 1.14 2.07 -10.94
C MET A 118 0.32 2.61 -12.13
N ILE A 119 0.91 2.69 -13.32
CA ILE A 119 0.19 3.03 -14.55
C ILE A 119 -0.90 1.98 -14.84
N ALA A 120 -0.53 0.69 -14.80
CA ALA A 120 -1.45 -0.42 -15.03
C ALA A 120 -2.57 -0.46 -13.98
N CYS A 121 -2.22 -0.32 -12.70
CA CYS A 121 -3.15 -0.25 -11.58
C CYS A 121 -4.17 0.88 -11.74
N LYS A 122 -3.70 2.12 -11.99
CA LYS A 122 -4.58 3.29 -12.18
C LYS A 122 -5.59 3.08 -13.32
N ALA A 123 -5.13 2.57 -14.46
CA ALA A 123 -6.00 2.28 -15.59
C ALA A 123 -7.04 1.20 -15.25
N ARG A 124 -6.61 0.12 -14.57
CA ARG A 124 -7.49 -0.98 -14.16
C ARG A 124 -8.52 -0.56 -13.12
N TRP A 125 -8.12 0.16 -12.07
CA TRP A 125 -9.02 0.62 -11.01
C TRP A 125 -10.11 1.54 -11.55
N ARG A 126 -9.76 2.47 -12.44
CA ARG A 126 -10.75 3.31 -13.15
C ARG A 126 -11.75 2.50 -13.98
N LYS A 127 -11.32 1.38 -14.57
CA LYS A 127 -12.20 0.50 -15.33
C LYS A 127 -13.13 -0.33 -14.44
N ILE A 128 -12.71 -0.67 -13.22
CA ILE A 128 -13.54 -1.42 -12.26
C ILE A 128 -14.64 -0.54 -11.66
N LEU A 129 -14.38 0.75 -11.47
CA LEU A 129 -15.33 1.73 -10.93
C LEU A 129 -16.38 2.23 -11.95
N LYS A 130 -16.21 1.89 -13.23
CA LYS A 130 -17.17 2.23 -14.30
C LYS A 130 -18.13 1.09 -14.52
#